data_AF-A0AAD3R8S7-F1
#
_entry.id   AF-A0AAD3R8S7-F1
#
_cell.length_a   1.000
_cell.length_b   1.000
_cell.length_c   1.000
_cell.angle_alpha   90.00
_cell.angle_beta   90.00
_cell.angle_gamma   90.00
#
_symmetry.space_group_name_H-M   'P 1'
#
loop_
_entity.id
_entity.type
_entity.pdbx_description
1 polymer ?
#
loop_
_entity_poly.entity_id
_entity_poly.type
_entity_poly.pdbx_seq_one_letter_code
_entity_poly.pdbx_strand_id
1 'polypeptide(L)'
;VDRTEVIRSCVNPTYSKVFTLDFYFEEVQRLRFELYDINSSHNGLKEADFLGSVECTLGQIISQRKLSKALVRPGGTVGKVIIT
;
A
#
# COMPACT_ATOMS: atom_id res chain seq x y z
N VAL A 1 -2.97 -9.52 5.78
CA VAL A 1 -4.19 -9.23 5.01
C VAL A 1 -4.07 -9.91 3.65
N ASP A 2 -3.49 -9.30 2.61
CA ASP A 2 -3.24 -9.96 1.31
C ASP A 2 -2.35 -9.06 0.42
N ARG A 3 -2.21 -9.37 -0.88
CA ARG A 3 -1.50 -8.59 -1.92
C ARG A 3 -2.41 -8.27 -3.12
N THR A 4 -2.19 -7.14 -3.78
CA THR A 4 -2.87 -6.77 -5.04
C THR A 4 -2.32 -7.53 -6.25
N GLU A 5 -2.94 -7.32 -7.41
CA GLU A 5 -2.39 -7.69 -8.71
C GLU A 5 -1.09 -6.92 -9.05
N VAL A 6 -0.29 -7.49 -9.95
CA VAL A 6 0.91 -6.84 -10.50
C VAL A 6 0.53 -6.09 -11.78
N ILE A 7 0.79 -4.78 -11.81
CA ILE A 7 0.56 -3.94 -12.98
C ILE A 7 1.91 -3.65 -13.63
N ARG A 8 2.11 -4.15 -14.85
CA ARG A 8 3.38 -4.01 -15.59
C ARG A 8 3.48 -2.65 -16.26
N SER A 9 4.70 -2.10 -16.33
CA SER A 9 5.03 -0.92 -17.12
C SER A 9 4.17 0.33 -16.79
N CYS A 10 3.84 0.53 -15.51
CA CYS A 10 3.01 1.65 -15.06
C CYS A 10 3.65 2.40 -13.88
N VAL A 11 3.83 3.72 -14.03
CA VAL A 11 4.42 4.60 -12.99
C VAL A 11 3.39 5.12 -11.98
N ASN A 12 2.09 5.05 -12.31
CA ASN A 12 0.98 5.50 -11.46
C ASN A 12 -0.11 4.41 -11.41
N PRO A 13 0.19 3.23 -10.83
CA PRO A 13 -0.74 2.11 -10.85
C PRO A 13 -2.01 2.40 -10.05
N THR A 14 -3.15 1.90 -10.55
CA THR A 14 -4.43 1.87 -9.84
C THR A 14 -4.87 0.42 -9.73
N TYR A 15 -5.04 -0.07 -8.51
CA TYR A 15 -5.37 -1.46 -8.22
C TYR A 15 -6.88 -1.65 -8.04
N SER A 16 -7.38 -2.82 -8.42
CA SER A 16 -8.80 -3.18 -8.35
C SER A 16 -9.13 -4.13 -7.20
N LYS A 17 -8.13 -4.78 -6.60
CA LYS A 17 -8.37 -5.71 -5.49
C LYS A 17 -8.99 -5.00 -4.28
N VAL A 18 -10.09 -5.57 -3.79
CA VAL A 18 -10.78 -5.14 -2.57
C VAL A 18 -10.29 -5.97 -1.39
N PHE A 19 -10.01 -5.31 -0.27
CA PHE A 19 -9.64 -5.94 0.99
C PHE A 19 -10.80 -5.82 1.98
N THR A 20 -11.28 -6.94 2.51
CA THR A 20 -12.29 -6.97 3.58
C THR A 20 -11.60 -7.08 4.93
N LEU A 21 -11.91 -6.18 5.85
CA LEU A 21 -11.34 -6.10 7.18
C LEU A 21 -12.46 -5.83 8.18
N ASP A 22 -12.45 -6.53 9.32
CA ASP A 22 -13.32 -6.20 10.45
C ASP A 22 -12.84 -4.92 11.14
N PHE A 23 -13.77 -4.04 11.50
CA PHE A 23 -13.49 -2.80 12.20
C PHE A 23 -13.95 -2.88 13.66
N TYR A 24 -13.03 -2.59 14.58
CA TYR A 24 -13.26 -2.55 16.02
C TYR A 24 -12.99 -1.12 16.51
N PHE A 25 -14.03 -0.41 16.95
CA PHE A 25 -13.94 1.02 17.27
C PHE A 25 -13.11 1.30 18.54
N GLU A 26 -12.99 0.30 19.40
CA GLU A 26 -12.23 0.31 20.64
C GLU A 26 -10.73 0.02 20.42
N GLU A 27 -10.32 -0.42 19.22
CA GLU A 27 -8.95 -0.79 18.91
C GLU A 27 -8.25 0.17 17.93
N VAL A 28 -6.94 0.35 18.15
CA VAL A 28 -6.07 1.03 17.17
C VAL A 28 -5.53 0.00 16.17
N GLN A 29 -6.33 -0.27 15.14
CA GLN A 29 -5.94 -1.20 14.07
C GLN A 29 -4.97 -0.52 13.08
N ARG A 30 -3.67 -0.82 13.21
CA ARG A 30 -2.60 -0.27 12.34
C ARG A 30 -2.48 -1.08 11.06
N LEU A 31 -2.41 -0.37 9.93
CA LEU A 31 -2.21 -0.92 8.60
C LEU A 31 -0.91 -0.39 8.02
N ARG A 32 -0.18 -1.28 7.35
CA ARG A 32 1.04 -0.96 6.61
C ARG A 32 0.88 -1.44 5.18
N PHE A 33 1.07 -0.55 4.24
CA PHE A 33 1.08 -0.85 2.81
C PHE A 33 2.50 -0.70 2.31
N GLU A 34 2.96 -1.70 1.57
CA GLU A 34 4.31 -1.75 1.00
C GLU A 34 4.19 -1.91 -0.50
N LEU A 35 4.94 -1.09 -1.23
CA LEU A 35 4.99 -1.13 -2.68
C LEU A 35 6.29 -1.77 -3.13
N TYR A 36 6.19 -2.70 -4.06
CA TYR A 36 7.32 -3.42 -4.63
C TYR A 36 7.30 -3.34 -6.16
N ASP A 37 8.48 -3.20 -6.77
CA ASP A 37 8.66 -3.41 -8.20
C ASP A 37 8.88 -4.91 -8.46
N ILE A 38 8.08 -5.47 -9.37
CA ILE A 38 8.11 -6.89 -9.70
C ILE A 38 8.47 -7.04 -11.18
N ASN A 39 9.75 -7.30 -11.44
CA ASN A 39 10.27 -7.79 -12.71
C ASN A 39 9.91 -9.27 -12.97
N SER A 40 9.79 -9.64 -14.25
CA SER A 40 9.57 -11.01 -14.71
C SER A 40 10.67 -12.00 -14.35
N SER A 41 11.88 -11.52 -14.02
CA SER A 41 12.99 -12.36 -13.58
C SER A 41 12.92 -12.74 -12.10
N HIS A 42 12.09 -12.07 -11.28
CA HIS A 42 12.03 -12.37 -9.86
C HIS A 42 11.25 -13.65 -9.59
N ASN A 43 11.81 -14.51 -8.73
CA ASN A 43 11.15 -15.71 -8.22
C ASN A 43 10.30 -15.40 -6.97
N GLY A 44 9.46 -14.37 -7.08
CA GLY A 44 8.54 -13.93 -6.04
C GLY A 44 9.03 -12.72 -5.24
N LEU A 45 8.26 -12.37 -4.20
CA LEU A 45 8.39 -11.07 -3.52
C LEU A 45 9.74 -10.87 -2.81
N LYS A 46 10.45 -11.93 -2.44
CA LYS A 46 11.75 -11.82 -1.74
C LYS A 46 12.82 -11.15 -2.61
N GLU A 47 12.69 -11.25 -3.92
CA GLU A 47 13.62 -10.68 -4.88
C GLU A 47 13.12 -9.35 -5.46
N ALA A 48 11.90 -8.94 -5.11
CA ALA A 48 11.28 -7.71 -5.61
C ALA A 48 11.86 -6.47 -4.92
N ASP A 49 12.03 -5.40 -5.69
CA ASP A 49 12.63 -4.17 -5.19
C ASP A 49 11.61 -3.37 -4.36
N PHE A 50 11.97 -3.02 -3.13
CA PHE A 50 11.10 -2.21 -2.26
C PHE A 50 11.11 -0.75 -2.72
N LEU A 51 9.93 -0.24 -3.09
CA LEU A 51 9.77 1.15 -3.56
C LEU A 51 9.39 2.11 -2.45
N GLY A 52 8.72 1.63 -1.40
CA GLY A 52 8.33 2.45 -0.26
C GLY A 52 7.16 1.87 0.51
N SER A 53 6.81 2.54 1.61
CA SER A 53 5.70 2.16 2.47
C SER A 53 4.89 3.35 2.94
N VAL A 54 3.67 3.07 3.37
CA VAL A 54 2.82 4.01 4.11
C VAL A 54 2.18 3.27 5.29
N GLU A 55 2.09 3.96 6.42
CA GLU A 55 1.37 3.50 7.60
C GLU A 55 0.19 4.42 7.90
N CYS A 56 -0.93 3.81 8.26
CA CYS A 56 -2.11 4.51 8.76
C CYS A 56 -2.92 3.58 9.68
N THR A 57 -3.98 4.10 10.29
CA THR A 57 -4.95 3.25 11.00
C THR A 57 -6.17 2.99 10.14
N LEU A 58 -6.89 1.89 10.40
CA LEU A 58 -8.17 1.62 9.75
C LEU A 58 -9.17 2.76 10.04
N GLY A 59 -9.17 3.30 11.26
CA GLY A 59 -9.97 4.48 11.61
C GLY A 59 -9.66 5.73 10.78
N GLN A 60 -8.41 5.95 10.36
CA GLN A 60 -8.05 7.04 9.44
C GLN A 60 -8.63 6.84 8.04
N ILE A 61 -8.76 5.60 7.57
CA ILE A 61 -9.37 5.29 6.27
C ILE A 61 -10.88 5.48 6.37
N ILE A 62 -11.53 4.92 7.40
CA ILE A 62 -12.99 5.01 7.55
C ILE A 62 -13.46 6.46 7.75
N SER A 63 -12.67 7.31 8.41
CA SER A 63 -13.01 8.72 8.63
C SER A 63 -12.85 9.61 7.39
N GLN A 64 -12.25 9.11 6.31
CA GLN A 64 -11.93 9.91 5.11
C GLN A 64 -12.33 9.18 3.84
N ARG A 65 -13.12 9.81 2.96
CA ARG A 65 -13.48 9.21 1.65
C ARG A 65 -12.26 8.88 0.79
N LYS A 66 -11.18 9.64 0.91
CA LYS A 66 -9.90 9.40 0.23
C LYS A 66 -8.76 9.82 1.15
N LEU A 67 -7.98 8.86 1.63
CA LEU A 67 -6.80 9.11 2.45
C LEU A 67 -5.58 9.29 1.55
N SER A 68 -4.96 10.47 1.60
CA SER A 68 -3.75 10.80 0.85
C SER A 68 -2.54 10.82 1.77
N LYS A 69 -1.50 10.04 1.45
CA LYS A 69 -0.28 9.94 2.25
C LYS A 69 0.97 9.95 1.37
N ALA A 70 2.09 10.41 1.94
CA ALA A 70 3.39 10.30 1.31
C ALA A 70 3.85 8.82 1.29
N LEU A 71 4.33 8.36 0.14
CA LEU A 71 5.07 7.10 0.04
C LEU A 71 6.49 7.37 0.50
N VAL A 72 6.94 6.67 1.54
CA VAL A 72 8.25 6.92 2.15
C VAL A 72 9.16 5.70 2.04
N ARG A 73 10.45 5.95 1.83
CA ARG A 73 11.53 4.97 1.93
C ARG A 73 12.70 5.56 2.72
N PRO A 74 13.71 4.78 3.14
CA PRO A 74 14.94 5.34 3.69
C PRO A 74 15.53 6.37 2.73
N GLY A 75 15.70 7.61 3.19
CA GLY A 75 16.14 8.75 2.35
C GLY A 75 15.05 9.74 1.94
N GLY A 76 13.77 9.49 2.27
CA GLY A 76 12.72 10.50 2.21
C GLY A 76 11.45 10.08 1.48
N THR A 77 10.67 11.08 1.10
CA THR A 77 9.43 10.89 0.33
C THR A 77 9.76 10.62 -1.13
N VAL A 78 9.18 9.57 -1.69
CA VAL A 78 9.40 9.14 -3.08
C VAL A 78 8.16 9.16 -3.95
N GLY A 79 6.99 9.37 -3.33
CA GLY A 79 5.75 9.42 -4.06
C GLY A 79 4.57 9.69 -3.16
N LYS A 80 3.39 9.38 -3.66
CA LYS A 80 2.11 9.60 -3.00
C LYS A 80 1.23 8.37 -3.19
N VAL A 81 0.57 7.94 -2.11
CA VAL A 81 -0.45 6.89 -2.13
C VAL A 81 -1.80 7.51 -1.83
N ILE A 82 -2.82 7.07 -2.55
CA ILE A 82 -4.22 7.40 -2.28
C ILE A 82 -4.93 6.09 -1.94
N ILE A 83 -5.55 6.02 -0.77
CA ILE A 83 -6.33 4.88 -0.29
C ILE A 83 -7.80 5.31 -0.29
N THR A 84 -8.67 4.47 -0.86
CA THR A 84 -10.11 4.72 -1.04
C THR A 84 -10.94 3.53 -0.62
#